data_AF-A0AAW3C900-F1
#
_entry.id   AF-A0AAW3C900-F1
#
_cell.length_a   1.000
_cell.length_b   1.000
_cell.length_c   1.000
_cell.angle_alpha   90.00
_cell.angle_beta   90.00
_cell.angle_gamma   90.00
#
_symmetry.space_group_name_H-M   'P 1'
#
loop_
_entity.id
_entity.type
_entity.pdbx_description
1 polymer ?
#
loop_
_entity_poly.entity_id
_entity_poly.type
_entity_poly.pdbx_seq_one_letter_code
_entity_poly.pdbx_strand_id
1 'polypeptide(L)'
;MLESMTYNPRPTRAEVSDVANAVFNGADCVMLSGETAKGKYPNGVVQYMARICLQAQCTINEYVFFNSIKKLQAIPMGVVEAVCSSAVNSVYETKAKALMMLSNTGRSARLVAKYRPNCPIVCVTTRLQTCRQLIITQGVESVFFDADRLGHDEGKEDRVATGVGFGKSRG
;
A
#
# COMPACT_ATOMS: atom_id res chain seq x y z
N MET A 1 9.81 -4.32 -17.31
CA MET A 1 10.64 -4.86 -16.20
C MET A 1 10.90 -6.34 -16.36
N LEU A 2 9.97 -7.13 -16.90
CA LEU A 2 10.14 -8.58 -17.10
C LEU A 2 10.10 -8.91 -18.61
N GLU A 3 10.83 -8.17 -19.43
CA GLU A 3 10.68 -8.14 -20.90
C GLU A 3 10.83 -9.51 -21.57
N SER A 4 11.74 -10.35 -21.08
CA SER A 4 11.94 -11.70 -21.61
C SER A 4 10.68 -12.57 -21.46
N MET A 5 9.81 -12.26 -20.49
CA MET A 5 8.54 -12.94 -20.28
C MET A 5 7.48 -12.61 -21.33
N THR A 6 7.71 -11.60 -22.18
CA THR A 6 6.90 -11.36 -23.39
C THR A 6 6.88 -12.63 -24.26
N TYR A 7 7.98 -13.38 -24.32
CA TYR A 7 8.13 -14.57 -25.16
C TYR A 7 8.44 -15.86 -24.40
N ASN A 8 8.87 -15.79 -23.14
CA ASN A 8 9.30 -16.93 -22.34
C ASN A 8 8.44 -17.11 -21.09
N PRO A 9 8.23 -18.35 -20.60
CA PRO A 9 7.43 -18.58 -19.39
C PRO A 9 8.16 -18.25 -18.08
N ARG A 10 9.45 -17.87 -18.13
CA ARG A 10 10.27 -17.54 -16.96
C ARG A 10 11.12 -16.29 -17.23
N PRO A 11 11.28 -15.40 -16.24
CA PRO A 11 12.14 -14.23 -16.37
C PRO A 11 13.62 -14.61 -16.25
N THR A 12 14.49 -13.71 -16.67
CA THR A 12 15.94 -13.83 -16.42
C THR A 12 16.27 -13.47 -14.97
N ARG A 13 17.47 -13.85 -14.51
CA ARG A 13 17.96 -13.44 -13.17
C ARG A 13 18.08 -11.92 -13.03
N ALA A 14 18.47 -11.24 -14.11
CA ALA A 14 18.60 -9.79 -14.13
C ALA A 14 17.24 -9.09 -13.94
N GLU A 15 16.20 -9.58 -14.62
CA GLU A 15 14.84 -9.04 -14.50
C GLU A 15 14.24 -9.25 -13.10
N VAL A 16 14.51 -10.40 -12.48
CA VAL A 16 14.09 -10.64 -11.09
C VAL A 16 14.78 -9.65 -10.15
N SER A 17 16.08 -9.42 -10.34
CA SER A 17 16.85 -8.44 -9.57
C SER A 17 16.34 -7.01 -9.79
N ASP A 18 15.97 -6.64 -11.02
CA ASP A 18 15.43 -5.31 -11.36
C ASP A 18 14.14 -5.02 -10.59
N VAL A 19 13.17 -5.96 -10.61
CA VAL A 19 11.91 -5.80 -9.86
C VAL A 19 12.16 -5.73 -8.35
N ALA A 20 13.03 -6.59 -7.80
CA ALA A 20 13.33 -6.58 -6.37
C ALA A 20 14.00 -5.25 -5.94
N ASN A 21 14.97 -4.76 -6.71
CA ASN A 21 15.65 -3.50 -6.43
C ASN A 21 14.72 -2.30 -6.53
N ALA A 22 13.76 -2.28 -7.45
CA ALA A 22 12.75 -1.22 -7.49
C ALA A 22 11.96 -1.13 -6.17
N VAL A 23 11.59 -2.28 -5.58
CA VAL A 23 10.94 -2.34 -4.26
C VAL A 23 11.88 -1.89 -3.15
N PHE A 24 13.14 -2.34 -3.15
CA PHE A 24 14.15 -1.89 -2.17
C PHE A 24 14.44 -0.39 -2.23
N ASN A 25 14.35 0.22 -3.42
CA ASN A 25 14.47 1.66 -3.59
C ASN A 25 13.23 2.43 -3.10
N GLY A 26 12.18 1.73 -2.66
CA GLY A 26 10.98 2.33 -2.10
C GLY A 26 9.95 2.76 -3.15
N ALA A 27 9.94 2.15 -4.34
CA ALA A 27 8.90 2.39 -5.33
C ALA A 27 7.54 1.88 -4.83
N ASP A 28 6.49 2.71 -4.96
CA ASP A 28 5.13 2.31 -4.62
C ASP A 28 4.54 1.31 -5.61
N CYS A 29 4.96 1.40 -6.87
CA CYS A 29 4.43 0.63 -7.98
C CYS A 29 5.56 0.18 -8.91
N VAL A 30 5.39 -1.02 -9.45
CA VAL A 30 6.12 -1.55 -10.60
C VAL A 30 5.12 -1.81 -11.72
N MET A 31 5.56 -1.69 -12.97
CA MET A 31 4.66 -1.73 -14.12
C MET A 31 5.12 -2.77 -15.15
N LEU A 32 4.13 -3.35 -15.83
CA LEU A 32 4.30 -4.19 -17.01
C LEU A 32 3.71 -3.46 -18.21
N SER A 33 4.44 -3.46 -19.31
CA SER A 33 4.10 -2.78 -20.56
C SER A 33 3.78 -3.81 -21.63
N GLY A 34 4.73 -4.09 -22.54
CA GLY A 34 4.56 -5.08 -23.61
C GLY A 34 4.35 -6.50 -23.09
N GLU A 35 4.85 -6.78 -21.88
CA GLU A 35 4.77 -8.09 -21.24
C GLU A 35 3.32 -8.56 -21.04
N THR A 36 2.40 -7.64 -20.73
CA THR A 36 0.96 -7.96 -20.54
C THR A 36 0.12 -7.51 -21.73
N ALA A 37 0.51 -6.43 -22.43
CA ALA A 37 -0.26 -5.90 -23.55
C ALA A 37 -0.29 -6.85 -24.77
N LYS A 38 0.82 -7.55 -25.03
CA LYS A 38 0.96 -8.45 -26.20
C LYS A 38 1.79 -9.71 -25.93
N GLY A 39 2.20 -9.94 -24.69
CA GLY A 39 3.03 -11.08 -24.33
C GLY A 39 2.29 -12.41 -24.38
N LYS A 40 3.03 -13.50 -24.56
CA LYS A 40 2.50 -14.87 -24.60
C LYS A 40 2.10 -15.40 -23.22
N TYR A 41 2.63 -14.81 -22.14
CA TYR A 41 2.44 -15.27 -20.75
C TYR A 41 1.91 -14.16 -19.81
N PRO A 42 0.81 -13.46 -20.13
CA PRO A 42 0.35 -12.28 -19.38
C PRO A 42 0.00 -12.61 -17.91
N ASN A 43 -0.63 -13.75 -17.65
CA ASN A 43 -0.94 -14.18 -16.28
C ASN A 43 0.34 -14.57 -15.52
N GLY A 44 1.26 -15.29 -16.20
CA GLY A 44 2.50 -15.75 -15.60
C GLY A 44 3.40 -14.58 -15.18
N VAL A 45 3.53 -13.56 -16.02
CA VAL A 45 4.37 -12.40 -15.71
C VAL A 45 3.85 -11.59 -14.52
N VAL A 46 2.53 -11.41 -14.40
CA VAL A 46 1.92 -10.75 -13.23
C VAL A 46 2.15 -11.57 -11.96
N GLN A 47 1.99 -12.90 -12.02
CA GLN A 47 2.25 -13.77 -10.87
C GLN A 47 3.73 -13.74 -10.44
N TYR A 48 4.66 -13.70 -11.38
CA TYR A 48 6.08 -13.56 -11.07
C TYR A 48 6.39 -12.21 -10.43
N MET A 49 5.90 -11.11 -11.02
CA MET A 49 6.08 -9.77 -10.45
C MET A 49 5.54 -9.69 -9.01
N ALA A 50 4.33 -10.18 -8.77
CA ALA A 50 3.74 -10.20 -7.43
C ALA A 50 4.57 -11.01 -6.42
N ARG A 51 5.07 -12.20 -6.80
CA ARG A 51 5.93 -13.03 -5.94
C ARG A 51 7.26 -12.34 -5.63
N ILE A 52 7.89 -11.69 -6.62
CA ILE A 52 9.15 -10.98 -6.44
C ILE A 52 8.94 -9.79 -5.49
N CYS A 53 7.89 -8.99 -5.68
CA CYS A 53 7.55 -7.88 -4.79
C CYS A 53 7.32 -8.35 -3.35
N LEU A 54 6.60 -9.45 -3.15
CA LEU A 54 6.38 -10.03 -1.82
C LEU A 54 7.70 -10.44 -1.15
N GLN A 55 8.57 -11.16 -1.88
CA GLN A 55 9.87 -11.59 -1.33
C GLN A 55 10.79 -10.40 -1.02
N ALA A 56 10.79 -9.37 -1.88
CA ALA A 56 11.53 -8.15 -1.63
C ALA A 56 11.00 -7.44 -0.37
N GLN A 57 9.68 -7.31 -0.24
CA GLN A 57 9.06 -6.68 0.94
C GLN A 57 9.42 -7.42 2.24
N CYS A 58 9.37 -8.76 2.25
CA CYS A 58 9.76 -9.56 3.42
C CYS A 58 11.24 -9.41 3.85
N THR A 59 12.10 -8.87 2.98
CA THR A 59 13.54 -8.69 3.25
C THR A 59 13.85 -7.28 3.75
N ILE A 60 12.92 -6.32 3.57
CA ILE A 60 13.10 -4.94 4.00
C ILE A 60 12.91 -4.83 5.51
N ASN A 61 13.73 -4.00 6.15
CA ASN A 61 13.43 -3.51 7.49
C ASN A 61 12.72 -2.16 7.39
N GLU A 62 11.38 -2.17 7.43
CA GLU A 62 10.58 -0.96 7.24
C GLU A 62 10.79 0.09 8.34
N TYR A 63 11.24 -0.32 9.53
CA TYR A 63 11.56 0.60 10.62
C TYR A 63 12.73 1.55 10.26
N VAL A 64 13.64 1.11 9.39
CA VAL A 64 14.72 1.97 8.85
C VAL A 64 14.15 3.05 7.93
N PHE A 65 13.19 2.69 7.08
CA PHE A 65 12.49 3.65 6.23
C PHE A 65 11.72 4.68 7.05
N PHE A 66 10.95 4.21 8.04
CA PHE A 66 10.18 5.07 8.95
C PHE A 66 11.07 6.15 9.58
N ASN A 67 12.17 5.74 10.21
CA ASN A 67 13.08 6.66 10.90
C ASN A 67 13.79 7.63 9.94
N SER A 68 14.26 7.12 8.80
CA SER A 68 14.95 7.94 7.79
C SER A 68 14.03 9.01 7.23
N ILE A 69 12.78 8.64 6.88
CA ILE A 69 11.79 9.57 6.34
C ILE A 69 11.40 10.60 7.40
N LYS A 70 11.12 10.18 8.64
CA LYS A 70 10.70 11.08 9.72
C LYS A 70 11.77 12.10 10.08
N LYS A 71 13.05 11.71 10.10
CA LYS A 71 14.19 12.61 10.40
C LYS A 71 14.37 13.73 9.38
N LEU A 72 13.95 13.53 8.12
CA LEU A 72 14.07 14.52 7.06
C LEU A 72 12.92 15.53 7.02
N GLN A 73 11.91 15.40 7.87
CA GLN A 73 10.76 16.31 7.88
C GLN A 73 11.06 17.60 8.63
N ALA A 74 10.50 18.70 8.13
CA ALA A 74 10.54 19.99 8.82
C ALA A 74 9.74 19.94 10.13
N ILE A 75 10.22 20.68 11.13
CA ILE A 75 9.56 20.87 12.42
C ILE A 75 9.19 22.35 12.56
N PRO A 76 7.94 22.69 12.94
CA PRO A 76 6.86 21.79 13.33
C PRO A 76 6.20 21.09 12.13
N MET A 77 5.81 19.83 12.32
CA MET A 77 4.98 19.10 11.35
C MET A 77 3.54 19.61 11.37
N GLY A 78 2.84 19.49 10.25
CA GLY A 78 1.39 19.71 10.23
C GLY A 78 0.65 18.69 11.11
N VAL A 79 -0.46 19.10 11.74
CA VAL A 79 -1.20 18.27 12.72
C VAL A 79 -1.53 16.87 12.20
N VAL A 80 -2.06 16.77 10.96
CA VAL A 80 -2.41 15.49 10.34
C VAL A 80 -1.19 14.61 10.14
N GLU A 81 -0.07 15.20 9.71
CA GLU A 81 1.17 14.47 9.50
C GLU A 81 1.79 13.99 10.81
N ALA A 82 1.78 14.82 11.85
CA ALA A 82 2.21 14.43 13.19
C ALA A 82 1.43 13.21 13.68
N VAL A 83 0.09 13.23 13.59
CA VAL A 83 -0.77 12.09 13.96
C VAL A 83 -0.47 10.85 13.12
N CYS A 84 -0.36 10.98 11.80
CA CYS A 84 -0.04 9.85 10.91
C CYS A 84 1.33 9.23 11.26
N SER A 85 2.36 10.05 11.49
CA SER A 85 3.70 9.56 11.84
C SER A 85 3.72 8.85 13.20
N SER A 86 2.95 9.35 14.17
CA SER A 86 2.81 8.74 15.50
C SER A 86 1.99 7.45 15.47
N ALA A 87 0.97 7.38 14.62
CA ALA A 87 0.19 6.17 14.40
C ALA A 87 1.08 5.04 13.83
N VAL A 88 1.92 5.35 12.83
CA VAL A 88 2.90 4.39 12.30
C VAL A 88 3.94 3.99 13.34
N ASN A 89 4.42 4.93 14.17
CA ASN A 89 5.30 4.58 15.29
C ASN A 89 4.65 3.57 16.25
N SER A 90 3.36 3.78 16.56
CA SER A 90 2.59 2.90 17.45
C SER A 90 2.41 1.50 16.86
N VAL A 91 2.31 1.36 15.53
CA VAL A 91 2.29 0.05 14.86
C VAL A 91 3.53 -0.76 15.19
N TYR A 92 4.72 -0.14 15.16
CA TYR A 92 5.97 -0.82 15.47
C TYR A 92 6.08 -1.20 16.96
N GLU A 93 5.65 -0.30 17.85
CA GLU A 93 5.70 -0.54 19.30
C GLU A 93 4.74 -1.65 19.74
N THR A 94 3.52 -1.66 19.17
CA THR A 94 2.47 -2.63 19.53
C THR A 94 2.47 -3.89 18.67
N LYS A 95 3.28 -3.92 17.59
CA LYS A 95 3.26 -4.95 16.55
C LYS A 95 1.87 -5.15 15.97
N ALA A 96 1.18 -4.04 15.68
CA ALA A 96 -0.17 -4.07 15.15
C ALA A 96 -0.22 -4.83 13.81
N LYS A 97 -1.23 -5.68 13.64
CA LYS A 97 -1.39 -6.49 12.41
C LYS A 97 -1.96 -5.70 11.23
N ALA A 98 -2.63 -4.59 11.50
CA ALA A 98 -3.19 -3.69 10.50
C ALA A 98 -3.33 -2.28 11.10
N LEU A 99 -3.27 -1.27 10.24
CA LEU A 99 -3.60 0.11 10.57
C LEU A 99 -4.86 0.47 9.80
N MET A 100 -5.89 0.97 10.48
CA MET A 100 -7.12 1.39 9.84
C MET A 100 -7.30 2.91 9.94
N MET A 101 -7.88 3.50 8.90
CA MET A 101 -8.19 4.92 8.87
C MET A 101 -9.34 5.28 7.96
N LEU A 102 -9.90 6.46 8.21
CA LEU A 102 -10.94 7.06 7.38
C LEU A 102 -10.33 8.19 6.53
N SER A 103 -10.56 8.17 5.22
CA SER A 103 -10.09 9.26 4.35
C SER A 103 -10.96 9.46 3.11
N ASN A 104 -11.63 10.61 3.02
CA ASN A 104 -12.51 10.92 1.88
C ASN A 104 -11.73 11.32 0.61
N THR A 105 -10.53 11.90 0.74
CA THR A 105 -9.69 12.34 -0.40
C THR A 105 -8.46 11.45 -0.61
N GLY A 106 -8.20 10.52 0.32
CA GLY A 106 -7.01 9.68 0.35
C GLY A 106 -5.74 10.39 0.83
N ARG A 107 -5.81 11.69 1.18
CA ARG A 107 -4.63 12.44 1.66
C ARG A 107 -4.02 11.81 2.90
N SER A 108 -4.85 11.45 3.88
CA SER A 108 -4.40 10.83 5.12
C SER A 108 -3.81 9.45 4.88
N ALA A 109 -4.41 8.65 3.98
CA ALA A 109 -3.88 7.34 3.58
C ALA A 109 -2.49 7.43 2.96
N ARG A 110 -2.28 8.41 2.06
CA ARG A 110 -0.96 8.69 1.50
C ARG A 110 0.04 9.17 2.55
N LEU A 111 -0.39 9.97 3.53
CA LEU A 111 0.48 10.40 4.63
C LEU A 111 0.89 9.25 5.54
N VAL A 112 0.01 8.28 5.82
CA VAL A 112 0.39 7.08 6.57
C VAL A 112 1.36 6.23 5.75
N ALA A 113 1.04 5.98 4.46
CA ALA A 113 1.89 5.18 3.58
C ALA A 113 3.29 5.78 3.37
N LYS A 114 3.41 7.12 3.37
CA LYS A 114 4.70 7.84 3.36
C LYS A 114 5.66 7.33 4.43
N TYR A 115 5.14 6.99 5.61
CA TYR A 115 5.94 6.53 6.75
C TYR A 115 6.22 5.03 6.74
N ARG A 116 5.83 4.31 5.67
CA ARG A 116 6.16 2.90 5.40
C ARG A 116 5.89 1.99 6.62
N PRO A 117 4.63 1.82 7.08
CA PRO A 117 4.32 0.81 8.08
C PRO A 117 4.56 -0.60 7.51
N ASN A 118 4.92 -1.56 8.37
CA ASN A 118 5.11 -2.97 8.02
C ASN A 118 3.80 -3.80 8.09
N CYS A 119 2.64 -3.13 8.14
CA CYS A 119 1.32 -3.75 8.15
C CYS A 119 0.43 -3.14 7.06
N PRO A 120 -0.62 -3.86 6.61
CA PRO A 120 -1.62 -3.30 5.70
C PRO A 120 -2.30 -2.05 6.27
N ILE A 121 -2.62 -1.10 5.39
CA ILE A 121 -3.34 0.14 5.69
C ILE A 121 -4.75 0.03 5.13
N VAL A 122 -5.73 -0.21 5.99
CA VAL A 122 -7.15 -0.25 5.60
C VAL A 122 -7.71 1.16 5.56
N CYS A 123 -7.99 1.67 4.36
CA CYS A 123 -8.56 3.00 4.16
C CYS A 123 -10.05 2.91 3.81
N VAL A 124 -10.92 3.28 4.75
CA VAL A 124 -12.35 3.40 4.49
C VAL A 124 -12.64 4.79 3.92
N THR A 125 -13.33 4.85 2.78
CA THR A 125 -13.60 6.09 2.06
C THR A 125 -15.01 6.13 1.50
N THR A 126 -15.61 7.31 1.46
CA THR A 126 -16.94 7.53 0.88
C THR A 126 -16.91 7.80 -0.62
N ARG A 127 -15.74 7.71 -1.27
CA ARG A 127 -15.59 8.02 -2.70
C ARG A 127 -14.95 6.84 -3.43
N LEU A 128 -15.70 6.26 -4.37
CA LEU A 128 -15.18 5.21 -5.27
C LEU A 128 -13.94 5.65 -6.06
N GLN A 129 -13.87 6.94 -6.43
CA GLN A 129 -12.69 7.50 -7.10
C GLN A 129 -11.44 7.40 -6.21
N THR A 130 -11.58 7.67 -4.92
CA THR A 130 -10.48 7.59 -3.96
C THR A 130 -10.02 6.15 -3.77
N CYS A 131 -10.92 5.17 -3.73
CA CYS A 131 -10.53 3.75 -3.71
C CYS A 131 -9.61 3.42 -4.89
N ARG A 132 -9.99 3.82 -6.12
CA ARG A 132 -9.20 3.55 -7.32
C ARG A 132 -7.86 4.28 -7.34
N GLN A 133 -7.84 5.53 -6.88
CA GLN A 133 -6.63 6.34 -6.82
C GLN A 133 -5.63 5.86 -5.76
N LEU A 134 -6.07 5.17 -4.72
CA LEU A 134 -5.17 4.66 -3.68
C LEU A 134 -4.48 3.35 -4.04
N ILE A 135 -4.88 2.69 -5.13
CA ILE A 135 -4.22 1.46 -5.62
C ILE A 135 -2.73 1.68 -5.91
N ILE A 136 -2.34 2.90 -6.29
CA ILE A 136 -0.94 3.26 -6.55
C ILE A 136 -0.14 3.63 -5.29
N THR A 137 -0.74 3.54 -4.10
CA THR A 137 -0.09 3.88 -2.83
C THR A 137 0.24 2.59 -2.08
N GLN A 138 1.53 2.34 -1.81
CA GLN A 138 1.98 1.08 -1.21
C GLN A 138 1.25 0.78 0.11
N GLY A 139 0.82 -0.49 0.25
CA GLY A 139 0.24 -1.01 1.48
C GLY A 139 -1.21 -0.60 1.74
N VAL A 140 -1.82 0.24 0.89
CA VAL A 140 -3.19 0.70 1.08
C VAL A 140 -4.21 -0.27 0.47
N GLU A 141 -5.11 -0.75 1.31
CA GLU A 141 -6.32 -1.49 0.90
C GLU A 141 -7.54 -0.60 1.14
N SER A 142 -8.25 -0.24 0.07
CA SER A 142 -9.38 0.68 0.16
C SER A 142 -10.72 -0.03 0.29
N VAL A 143 -11.56 0.47 1.18
CA VAL A 143 -12.93 -0.01 1.40
C VAL A 143 -13.90 1.13 1.12
N PHE A 144 -14.85 0.90 0.22
CA PHE A 144 -15.88 1.88 -0.07
C PHE A 144 -16.99 1.82 0.98
N PHE A 145 -17.34 2.97 1.54
CA PHE A 145 -18.48 3.15 2.43
C PHE A 145 -19.53 4.02 1.74
N ASP A 146 -20.70 3.47 1.51
CA ASP A 146 -21.81 4.15 0.85
C ASP A 146 -22.58 5.03 1.86
N ALA A 147 -22.14 6.28 1.99
CA ALA A 147 -22.74 7.22 2.93
C ALA A 147 -24.16 7.65 2.54
N ASP A 148 -24.53 7.57 1.26
CA ASP A 148 -25.87 7.93 0.79
C ASP A 148 -26.89 6.86 1.22
N ARG A 149 -26.47 5.60 1.26
CA ARG A 149 -27.31 4.48 1.68
C ARG A 149 -27.28 4.22 3.19
N LEU A 150 -26.12 4.36 3.82
CA LEU A 150 -25.90 3.99 5.23
C LEU A 150 -25.94 5.19 6.19
N GLY A 151 -25.99 6.42 5.67
CA GLY A 151 -25.93 7.66 6.44
C GLY A 151 -24.52 8.23 6.55
N HIS A 152 -24.41 9.51 6.92
CA HIS A 152 -23.14 10.25 6.95
C HIS A 152 -22.14 9.81 8.05
N ASP A 153 -22.60 8.97 8.99
CA ASP A 153 -21.79 8.38 10.05
C ASP A 153 -20.96 9.46 10.79
N GLU A 154 -21.65 10.43 11.39
CA GLU A 154 -20.99 11.52 12.12
C GLU A 154 -20.09 10.99 13.24
N GLY A 155 -20.55 9.95 13.95
CA GLY A 155 -19.83 9.25 15.01
C GLY A 155 -18.64 8.40 14.56
N LYS A 156 -18.48 8.12 13.26
CA LYS A 156 -17.37 7.34 12.65
C LYS A 156 -17.43 5.82 12.91
N GLU A 157 -18.27 5.38 13.84
CA GLU A 157 -18.37 4.00 14.30
C GLU A 157 -18.75 3.03 13.18
N ASP A 158 -19.66 3.39 12.29
CA ASP A 158 -20.09 2.48 11.20
C ASP A 158 -18.97 2.25 10.20
N ARG A 159 -18.22 3.31 9.85
CA ARG A 159 -17.04 3.19 9.00
C ARG A 159 -15.90 2.44 9.68
N VAL A 160 -15.69 2.66 10.97
CA VAL A 160 -14.71 1.91 11.78
C VAL A 160 -15.08 0.44 11.78
N ALA A 161 -16.33 0.09 12.09
CA ALA A 161 -16.83 -1.28 12.07
C ALA A 161 -16.69 -1.93 10.68
N THR A 162 -16.97 -1.18 9.62
CA THR A 162 -16.77 -1.62 8.22
C THR A 162 -15.30 -1.94 7.94
N GLY A 163 -14.37 -1.07 8.36
CA GLY A 163 -12.94 -1.29 8.20
C GLY A 163 -12.44 -2.49 9.01
N VAL A 164 -12.88 -2.65 10.25
CA VAL A 164 -12.54 -3.82 11.09
C VAL A 164 -13.10 -5.11 10.50
N GLY A 165 -14.35 -5.09 10.02
CA GLY A 165 -14.99 -6.22 9.36
C GLY A 165 -14.24 -6.64 8.09
N PHE A 166 -13.81 -5.66 7.30
CA PHE A 166 -12.96 -5.91 6.13
C PHE A 166 -11.63 -6.55 6.52
N GLY A 167 -10.93 -6.01 7.52
CA GLY A 167 -9.68 -6.59 8.00
C GLY A 167 -9.84 -8.05 8.42
N LYS A 168 -10.86 -8.36 9.25
CA LYS A 168 -11.17 -9.73 9.66
C LYS A 168 -11.46 -10.68 8.49
N SER A 169 -12.09 -10.17 7.42
CA SER A 169 -12.41 -10.99 6.23
C SER A 169 -11.18 -11.38 5.40
N ARG A 170 -10.05 -10.68 5.57
CA ARG A 170 -8.81 -10.87 4.80
C ARG A 170 -7.77 -11.75 5.51
N GLY A 171 -8.03 -12.13 6.77
CA GLY A 171 -7.11 -12.91 7.62
C GLY A 171 -6.25 -12.03 8.51
#